data_AF-A0A9W2XD02-F1
#
_entry.id   AF-A0A9W2XD02-F1
#
_cell.length_a   1.000
_cell.length_b   1.000
_cell.length_c   1.000
_cell.angle_alpha   90.00
_cell.angle_beta   90.00
_cell.angle_gamma   90.00
#
_symmetry.space_group_name_H-M   'P 1'
#
loop_
_entity.id
_entity.type
_entity.pdbx_description
1 polymer ?
#
loop_
_entity_poly.entity_id
_entity_poly.type
_entity_poly.pdbx_seq_one_letter_code
_entity_poly.pdbx_strand_id
1 'polypeptide(L)'
;MHSLMNYKLLVAFVCFGFGHLSCSHAYIFDYQFINQSLNWSQAQQYCRVHYTDLATIESMKDVNRLIRPNASTSLAWIGLNDDPLSWQVAMGTDVNSWRWSATGKPSATGYSNWRLYNPNNSGGNQLCGSMMPDGTWNDNICDYYFSFVCYTMNYSTGQSTYIMINNGDTWKNAVTYCRTYYTDLAMIENSEQNSVISLLHASQYTWFGLYRVPWKWSDRSSSSFRNWQTGFPNNADTVSFCAAETPDHFWKDQSCSNTYPFWCHRALILSMTTVRMKIQTDADLSDPATNDQLLQQIGLLLQKAFAGNIQLGWKIQPWKLEEPSTGSYVCN
;
A
#
# COMPACT_ATOMS: atom_id res chain seq x y z
N MET A 1 -32.25 -39.07 -31.90
CA MET A 1 -31.02 -39.88 -31.86
C MET A 1 -29.99 -39.22 -32.75
N HIS A 2 -28.78 -39.00 -32.21
CA HIS A 2 -27.44 -39.01 -32.82
C HIS A 2 -27.31 -38.70 -34.33
N SER A 3 -26.32 -37.98 -34.85
CA SER A 3 -25.01 -37.54 -34.35
C SER A 3 -24.41 -36.56 -35.38
N LEU A 4 -23.47 -35.77 -34.85
CA LEU A 4 -22.45 -34.88 -35.43
C LEU A 4 -21.83 -35.20 -36.81
N MET A 5 -21.62 -34.09 -37.55
CA MET A 5 -20.42 -33.57 -38.23
C MET A 5 -19.57 -34.44 -39.17
N ASN A 6 -19.25 -33.89 -40.35
CA ASN A 6 -17.86 -33.69 -40.78
C ASN A 6 -17.75 -32.81 -42.04
N TYR A 7 -17.16 -31.62 -41.91
CA TYR A 7 -16.36 -31.02 -42.99
C TYR A 7 -15.12 -30.36 -42.37
N LYS A 8 -13.95 -30.88 -42.79
CA LYS A 8 -12.64 -30.31 -42.52
C LYS A 8 -12.51 -28.98 -43.25
N LEU A 9 -12.17 -27.90 -42.54
CA LEU A 9 -11.57 -26.72 -43.15
C LEU A 9 -10.19 -26.52 -42.54
N LEU A 10 -9.16 -26.77 -43.34
CA LEU A 10 -7.79 -26.33 -43.05
C LEU A 10 -7.77 -24.80 -43.09
N VAL A 11 -7.40 -24.16 -41.98
CA VAL A 11 -6.95 -22.77 -41.99
C VAL A 11 -5.47 -22.76 -41.66
N ALA A 12 -4.66 -22.61 -42.71
CA ALA A 12 -3.24 -22.28 -42.59
C ALA A 12 -3.14 -20.80 -42.24
N PHE A 13 -2.66 -20.47 -41.04
CA PHE A 13 -2.22 -19.11 -40.73
C PHE A 13 -0.75 -18.95 -41.10
N VAL A 14 -0.52 -18.28 -42.21
CA VAL A 14 0.77 -17.66 -42.53
C VAL A 14 0.87 -16.41 -41.66
N CYS A 15 1.61 -16.48 -40.56
CA CYS A 15 1.88 -15.32 -39.72
C CYS A 15 2.99 -14.47 -40.35
N PHE A 16 2.61 -13.47 -41.13
CA PHE A 16 3.46 -12.31 -41.38
C PHE A 16 3.29 -11.30 -40.23
N GLY A 17 4.40 -10.93 -39.60
CA GLY A 17 4.68 -9.59 -39.07
C GLY A 17 3.79 -9.01 -37.96
N PHE A 18 4.45 -8.70 -36.83
CA PHE A 18 4.02 -7.74 -35.81
C PHE A 18 2.74 -8.07 -35.02
N GLY A 19 2.91 -8.92 -34.01
CA GLY A 19 2.04 -8.95 -32.83
C GLY A 19 2.92 -8.82 -31.60
N HIS A 20 2.69 -7.79 -30.79
CA HIS A 20 3.18 -7.72 -29.42
C HIS A 20 2.83 -9.04 -28.72
N LEU A 21 3.83 -9.88 -28.47
CA LEU A 21 3.74 -10.93 -27.47
C LEU A 21 3.66 -10.22 -26.11
N SER A 22 2.45 -9.82 -25.73
CA SER A 22 2.11 -9.71 -24.32
C SER A 22 2.29 -11.11 -23.74
N CYS A 23 3.49 -11.39 -23.24
CA CYS A 23 3.73 -12.52 -22.38
C CYS A 23 2.99 -12.21 -21.08
N SER A 24 1.69 -12.52 -21.07
CA SER A 24 0.88 -12.46 -19.86
C SER A 24 1.49 -13.50 -18.92
N HIS A 25 2.29 -13.04 -17.96
CA HIS A 25 2.83 -13.88 -16.90
C HIS A 25 1.63 -14.45 -16.17
N ALA A 26 1.30 -15.72 -16.44
CA ALA A 26 0.18 -16.38 -15.79
C ALA A 26 0.64 -16.78 -14.39
N TYR A 27 0.51 -15.84 -13.44
CA TYR A 27 0.64 -16.16 -12.03
C TYR A 27 -0.50 -17.12 -11.66
N ILE A 28 -0.16 -18.35 -11.28
CA ILE A 28 -1.14 -19.30 -10.77
C ILE A 28 -1.08 -19.20 -9.25
N PHE A 29 -1.95 -18.38 -8.68
CA PHE A 29 -2.12 -18.34 -7.23
C PHE A 29 -2.87 -19.58 -6.74
N ASP A 30 -2.30 -20.31 -5.80
CA ASP A 30 -3.02 -21.36 -5.07
C ASP A 30 -3.46 -20.81 -3.71
N TYR A 31 -4.77 -20.82 -3.46
CA TYR A 31 -5.36 -20.12 -2.32
C TYR A 31 -5.73 -21.09 -1.21
N GLN A 32 -5.40 -20.72 0.02
CA GLN A 32 -5.66 -21.52 1.22
C GLN A 32 -6.46 -20.69 2.21
N PHE A 33 -7.67 -21.14 2.55
CA PHE A 33 -8.50 -20.52 3.58
C PHE A 33 -8.07 -21.01 4.96
N ILE A 34 -7.73 -20.08 5.85
CA ILE A 34 -7.28 -20.36 7.21
C ILE A 34 -8.38 -19.96 8.18
N ASN A 35 -8.97 -20.97 8.83
CA ASN A 35 -10.02 -20.79 9.83
C ASN A 35 -9.45 -20.47 11.22
N GLN A 36 -8.68 -19.39 11.31
CA GLN A 36 -8.19 -18.81 12.58
C GLN A 36 -8.59 -17.35 12.65
N SER A 37 -9.03 -16.88 13.82
CA SER A 37 -9.48 -15.50 13.99
C SER A 37 -8.32 -14.60 14.42
N LEU A 38 -7.78 -13.83 13.47
CA LEU A 38 -6.62 -12.96 13.68
C LEU A 38 -6.90 -11.55 13.15
N ASN A 39 -6.21 -10.54 13.69
CA ASN A 39 -6.19 -9.22 13.06
C ASN A 39 -5.40 -9.23 11.76
N TRP A 40 -5.54 -8.19 10.93
CA TRP A 40 -4.97 -8.22 9.57
C TRP A 40 -3.44 -8.40 9.58
N SER A 41 -2.74 -7.73 10.48
CA SER A 41 -1.27 -7.82 10.60
C SER A 41 -0.80 -9.20 11.06
N GLN A 42 -1.49 -9.78 12.04
CA GLN A 42 -1.23 -11.15 12.51
C GLN A 42 -1.52 -12.19 11.42
N ALA A 43 -2.62 -12.02 10.67
CA ALA A 43 -2.97 -12.88 9.55
C ALA A 43 -1.92 -12.80 8.43
N GLN A 44 -1.44 -11.59 8.11
CA GLN A 44 -0.34 -11.39 7.16
C GLN A 44 0.93 -12.11 7.61
N GLN A 45 1.32 -11.92 8.88
CA GLN A 45 2.50 -12.58 9.42
C GLN A 45 2.35 -14.10 9.37
N TYR A 46 1.19 -14.64 9.71
CA TYR A 46 0.91 -16.07 9.56
C TYR A 46 1.10 -16.52 8.12
N CYS A 47 0.51 -15.82 7.14
CA CYS A 47 0.64 -16.19 5.74
C CYS A 47 2.08 -16.13 5.25
N ARG A 48 2.90 -15.17 5.69
CA ARG A 48 4.32 -15.08 5.32
C ARG A 48 5.20 -16.16 5.95
N VAL A 49 4.77 -16.73 7.08
CA VAL A 49 5.48 -17.84 7.74
C VAL A 49 5.15 -19.18 7.07
N HIS A 50 3.92 -19.36 6.60
CA HIS A 50 3.43 -20.67 6.13
C HIS A 50 3.18 -20.76 4.62
N TYR A 51 3.10 -19.62 3.93
CA TYR A 51 2.76 -19.46 2.51
C TYR A 51 3.54 -18.27 1.91
N THR A 52 3.08 -17.69 0.80
CA THR A 52 3.71 -16.48 0.22
C THR A 52 3.26 -15.21 0.95
N ASP A 53 1.96 -14.88 0.94
CA ASP A 53 1.38 -13.74 1.68
C ASP A 53 -0.15 -13.92 1.76
N LEU A 54 -0.86 -12.93 2.30
CA LEU A 54 -2.31 -12.82 2.17
C LEU A 54 -2.74 -12.68 0.70
N ALA A 55 -3.92 -13.22 0.37
CA ALA A 55 -4.40 -13.36 -1.00
C ALA A 55 -4.33 -12.07 -1.81
N THR A 56 -3.62 -12.13 -2.94
CA THR A 56 -3.64 -11.14 -4.03
C THR A 56 -4.65 -11.60 -5.07
N ILE A 57 -5.57 -10.72 -5.51
CA ILE A 57 -6.66 -11.08 -6.45
C ILE A 57 -6.59 -10.13 -7.65
N GLU A 58 -6.22 -10.65 -8.82
CA GLU A 58 -5.99 -9.83 -10.02
C GLU A 58 -7.04 -10.09 -11.11
N SER A 59 -7.97 -11.01 -10.87
CA SER A 59 -9.00 -11.37 -11.85
C SER A 59 -10.19 -12.13 -11.24
N MET A 60 -11.28 -12.24 -11.99
CA MET A 60 -12.41 -13.11 -11.61
C MET A 60 -12.02 -14.60 -11.58
N LYS A 61 -11.00 -14.99 -12.35
CA LYS A 61 -10.46 -16.36 -12.30
C LYS A 61 -9.87 -16.67 -10.93
N ASP A 62 -9.26 -15.68 -10.28
CA ASP A 62 -8.74 -15.83 -8.93
C ASP A 62 -9.86 -15.96 -7.90
N VAL A 63 -10.92 -15.15 -8.03
CA VAL A 63 -12.13 -15.27 -7.21
C VAL A 63 -12.73 -16.67 -7.27
N ASN A 64 -12.84 -17.24 -8.47
CA ASN A 64 -13.38 -18.59 -8.67
C ASN A 64 -12.50 -19.71 -8.09
N ARG A 65 -11.23 -19.43 -7.78
CA ARG A 65 -10.27 -20.40 -7.21
C ARG A 65 -10.20 -20.33 -5.69
N LEU A 66 -10.89 -19.38 -5.06
CA LEU A 66 -10.95 -19.23 -3.62
C LEU A 66 -11.89 -20.27 -3.03
N ILE A 67 -11.33 -21.42 -2.64
CA ILE A 67 -12.09 -22.51 -2.03
C ILE A 67 -12.40 -22.15 -0.57
N ARG A 68 -13.68 -21.96 -0.24
CA ARG A 68 -14.17 -21.66 1.12
C ARG A 68 -15.15 -22.73 1.62
N PRO A 69 -14.68 -23.86 2.15
CA PRO A 69 -15.56 -24.89 2.70
C PRO A 69 -16.28 -24.35 3.95
N ASN A 70 -17.62 -24.46 4.00
CA ASN A 70 -18.46 -24.12 5.17
C ASN A 70 -18.43 -22.65 5.67
N ALA A 71 -17.99 -21.67 4.87
CA ALA A 71 -17.82 -20.28 5.28
C ALA A 71 -19.12 -19.43 5.18
N SER A 72 -20.24 -19.92 5.72
CA SER A 72 -21.57 -19.39 5.34
C SER A 72 -21.85 -17.94 5.75
N THR A 73 -21.03 -17.29 6.59
CA THR A 73 -21.22 -15.88 6.98
C THR A 73 -19.95 -15.07 7.31
N SER A 74 -18.78 -15.70 7.46
CA SER A 74 -17.59 -15.01 7.98
C SER A 74 -16.83 -14.24 6.90
N LEU A 75 -16.53 -12.97 7.17
CA LEU A 75 -15.53 -12.19 6.43
C LEU A 75 -14.17 -12.89 6.53
N ALA A 76 -13.36 -12.73 5.48
CA ALA A 76 -11.97 -13.18 5.53
C ALA A 76 -11.02 -12.09 5.09
N TRP A 77 -9.91 -11.88 5.82
CA TRP A 77 -8.86 -11.00 5.38
C TRP A 77 -8.26 -11.45 4.05
N ILE A 78 -8.04 -10.48 3.17
CA ILE A 78 -7.26 -10.62 1.93
C ILE A 78 -6.09 -9.64 2.00
N GLY A 79 -5.16 -9.76 1.05
CA GLY A 79 -3.92 -9.01 1.08
C GLY A 79 -4.06 -7.53 0.77
N LEU A 80 -5.27 -7.01 0.57
CA LEU A 80 -5.50 -5.63 0.21
C LEU A 80 -5.35 -4.74 1.44
N ASN A 81 -4.45 -3.77 1.40
CA ASN A 81 -4.29 -2.76 2.44
C ASN A 81 -4.16 -1.37 1.83
N ASP A 82 -4.63 -0.39 2.58
CA ASP A 82 -4.46 1.02 2.24
C ASP A 82 -3.21 1.55 2.95
N ASP A 83 -2.42 2.36 2.25
CA ASP A 83 -1.23 3.01 2.81
C ASP A 83 -1.52 4.50 3.04
N PRO A 84 -1.72 4.94 4.30
CA PRO A 84 -2.03 6.33 4.61
C PRO A 84 -0.94 7.32 4.17
N LEU A 85 0.31 6.86 3.99
CA LEU A 85 1.41 7.70 3.51
C LEU A 85 1.31 7.97 2.01
N SER A 86 0.58 7.14 1.26
CA SER A 86 0.31 7.37 -0.16
C SER A 86 -0.49 8.65 -0.40
N TRP A 87 -1.30 9.08 0.57
CA TRP A 87 -2.02 10.37 0.52
C TRP A 87 -1.12 11.59 0.80
N GLN A 88 0.09 11.39 1.35
CA GLN A 88 0.99 12.47 1.74
C GLN A 88 2.01 12.85 0.65
N VAL A 89 2.37 11.91 -0.21
CA VAL A 89 3.44 12.12 -1.22
C VAL A 89 2.91 12.73 -2.52
N ALA A 90 1.59 12.73 -2.71
CA ALA A 90 0.96 13.48 -3.77
C ALA A 90 -0.42 13.95 -3.31
N MET A 91 -0.73 15.25 -3.49
CA MET A 91 -2.08 15.64 -3.93
C MET A 91 -2.31 15.09 -5.35
N GLY A 92 -2.14 13.78 -5.50
CA GLY A 92 -2.09 13.07 -6.76
C GLY A 92 -3.45 12.48 -7.05
N THR A 93 -3.83 12.57 -8.31
CA THR A 93 -5.05 12.01 -8.91
C THR A 93 -5.16 10.49 -8.83
N ASP A 94 -4.41 9.83 -7.94
CA ASP A 94 -4.45 8.38 -7.78
C ASP A 94 -5.75 8.00 -7.07
N VAL A 95 -6.72 7.64 -7.89
CA VAL A 95 -8.06 7.18 -7.49
C VAL A 95 -8.03 5.91 -6.61
N ASN A 96 -6.86 5.26 -6.50
CA ASN A 96 -6.69 3.99 -5.83
C ASN A 96 -5.38 3.94 -5.00
N SER A 97 -5.48 4.18 -3.69
CA SER A 97 -4.38 4.03 -2.74
C SER A 97 -4.19 2.59 -2.25
N TRP A 98 -5.09 1.67 -2.62
CA TRP A 98 -5.05 0.28 -2.20
C TRP A 98 -3.92 -0.49 -2.88
N ARG A 99 -3.23 -1.29 -2.07
CA ARG A 99 -2.06 -2.07 -2.47
C ARG A 99 -2.23 -3.50 -2.02
N TRP A 100 -1.62 -4.42 -2.76
CA TRP A 100 -1.48 -5.79 -2.29
C TRP A 100 -0.28 -5.89 -1.37
N SER A 101 -0.48 -6.38 -0.15
CA SER A 101 0.53 -6.71 0.86
C SER A 101 1.77 -7.41 0.32
N ALA A 102 1.58 -8.33 -0.62
CA ALA A 102 2.68 -9.08 -1.23
C ALA A 102 3.59 -8.23 -2.12
N THR A 103 3.05 -7.22 -2.81
CA THR A 103 3.77 -6.46 -3.84
C THR A 103 4.03 -5.00 -3.45
N GLY A 104 3.26 -4.47 -2.50
CA GLY A 104 3.22 -3.04 -2.16
C GLY A 104 2.64 -2.16 -3.29
N LYS A 105 2.08 -2.75 -4.33
CA LYS A 105 1.60 -2.07 -5.54
C LYS A 105 0.07 -2.20 -5.69
N PRO A 106 -0.59 -1.25 -6.39
CA PRO A 106 -1.97 -1.42 -6.83
C PRO A 106 -2.14 -2.63 -7.74
N SER A 107 -3.39 -3.04 -7.99
CA SER A 107 -3.70 -4.14 -8.92
C SER A 107 -3.02 -3.92 -10.27
N ALA A 108 -2.29 -4.95 -10.72
CA ALA A 108 -1.60 -4.93 -12.00
C ALA A 108 -2.56 -4.93 -13.21
N THR A 109 -3.75 -5.50 -13.03
CA THR A 109 -4.80 -5.57 -14.06
C THR A 109 -5.85 -4.46 -13.92
N GLY A 110 -5.80 -3.68 -12.84
CA GLY A 110 -6.86 -2.74 -12.46
C GLY A 110 -8.14 -3.45 -11.96
N TYR A 111 -8.08 -4.75 -11.68
CA TYR A 111 -9.23 -5.50 -11.18
C TYR A 111 -9.62 -5.01 -9.78
N SER A 112 -10.92 -4.81 -9.59
CA SER A 112 -11.51 -4.56 -8.29
C SER A 112 -12.88 -5.22 -8.20
N ASN A 113 -13.24 -5.70 -7.00
CA ASN A 113 -14.54 -6.32 -6.74
C ASN A 113 -15.19 -5.74 -5.48
N TRP A 114 -15.08 -4.42 -5.30
CA TRP A 114 -15.69 -3.73 -4.18
C TRP A 114 -17.20 -3.95 -4.12
N ARG A 115 -17.72 -4.17 -2.92
CA ARG A 115 -19.15 -4.17 -2.68
C ARG A 115 -19.72 -2.78 -2.90
N LEU A 116 -21.02 -2.69 -3.23
CA LEU A 116 -21.72 -1.42 -3.39
C LEU A 116 -21.47 -0.52 -2.17
N TYR A 117 -21.08 0.73 -2.44
CA TYR A 117 -20.71 1.75 -1.45
C TYR A 117 -19.39 1.51 -0.70
N ASN A 118 -18.51 0.64 -1.18
CA ASN A 118 -17.14 0.50 -0.69
C ASN A 118 -16.11 0.80 -1.81
N PRO A 119 -14.87 1.18 -1.46
CA PRO A 119 -14.42 1.53 -0.11
C PRO A 119 -15.03 2.86 0.35
N ASN A 120 -15.49 2.96 1.60
CA ASN A 120 -16.09 4.20 2.15
C ASN A 120 -15.28 4.84 3.28
N ASN A 121 -14.26 4.15 3.75
CA ASN A 121 -13.41 4.55 4.86
C ASN A 121 -14.22 5.06 6.06
N SER A 122 -15.25 4.32 6.47
CA SER A 122 -16.13 4.69 7.58
C SER A 122 -15.34 4.96 8.85
N GLY A 123 -15.51 6.17 9.42
CA GLY A 123 -14.76 6.61 10.60
C GLY A 123 -13.29 6.94 10.34
N GLY A 124 -12.82 6.89 9.09
CA GLY A 124 -11.46 7.29 8.68
C GLY A 124 -10.35 6.30 9.05
N ASN A 125 -10.68 5.05 9.39
CA ASN A 125 -9.72 4.04 9.84
C ASN A 125 -9.98 2.64 9.26
N GLN A 126 -10.65 2.53 8.11
CA GLN A 126 -10.88 1.25 7.45
C GLN A 126 -9.82 1.01 6.37
N LEU A 127 -8.62 0.63 6.81
CA LEU A 127 -7.43 0.55 5.95
C LEU A 127 -7.11 -0.88 5.48
N CYS A 128 -7.96 -1.87 5.79
CA CYS A 128 -7.70 -3.27 5.47
C CYS A 128 -8.88 -3.90 4.71
N GLY A 129 -8.58 -4.58 3.61
CA GLY A 129 -9.57 -5.24 2.78
C GLY A 129 -9.93 -6.63 3.29
N SER A 130 -11.22 -6.90 3.39
CA SER A 130 -11.77 -8.23 3.64
C SER A 130 -12.68 -8.65 2.49
N MET A 131 -12.85 -9.95 2.32
CA MET A 131 -13.67 -10.54 1.26
C MET A 131 -14.84 -11.33 1.86
N MET A 132 -16.03 -11.02 1.37
CA MET A 132 -17.30 -11.69 1.64
C MET A 132 -17.35 -13.09 0.99
N PRO A 133 -18.24 -13.99 1.46
CA PRO A 133 -18.43 -15.30 0.83
C PRO A 133 -18.84 -15.25 -0.66
N ASP A 134 -19.46 -14.17 -1.10
CA ASP A 134 -19.84 -13.94 -2.51
C ASP A 134 -18.68 -13.39 -3.37
N GLY A 135 -17.48 -13.23 -2.79
CA GLY A 135 -16.29 -12.73 -3.46
C GLY A 135 -16.16 -11.20 -3.49
N THR A 136 -17.16 -10.45 -3.02
CA THR A 136 -17.10 -8.98 -2.96
C THR A 136 -16.22 -8.48 -1.81
N TRP A 137 -15.65 -7.28 -1.95
CA TRP A 137 -14.67 -6.72 -1.01
C TRP A 137 -15.27 -5.60 -0.15
N ASN A 138 -14.82 -5.53 1.10
CA ASN A 138 -15.12 -4.46 2.05
C ASN A 138 -13.84 -3.94 2.67
N ASP A 139 -13.74 -2.63 2.87
CA ASP A 139 -12.75 -2.01 3.72
C ASP A 139 -13.17 -2.08 5.19
N ASN A 140 -12.24 -2.45 6.07
CA ASN A 140 -12.49 -2.67 7.49
C ASN A 140 -11.33 -2.16 8.35
N ILE A 141 -11.62 -1.96 9.63
CA ILE A 141 -10.62 -1.63 10.64
C ILE A 141 -9.69 -2.83 10.79
N CYS A 142 -8.39 -2.61 10.59
CA CYS A 142 -7.37 -3.67 10.56
C CYS A 142 -7.28 -4.50 11.86
N ASP A 143 -7.72 -3.92 12.99
CA ASP A 143 -7.73 -4.55 14.32
C ASP A 143 -8.90 -5.51 14.53
N TYR A 144 -9.84 -5.62 13.58
CA TYR A 144 -10.89 -6.64 13.64
C TYR A 144 -10.33 -8.04 13.42
N TYR A 145 -10.98 -9.03 14.01
CA TYR A 145 -10.52 -10.41 13.98
C TYR A 145 -11.38 -11.21 13.00
N PHE A 146 -10.77 -11.65 11.91
CA PHE A 146 -11.42 -12.47 10.88
C PHE A 146 -10.58 -13.70 10.58
N SER A 147 -11.22 -14.71 9.99
CA SER A 147 -10.50 -15.72 9.20
C SER A 147 -9.75 -15.06 8.06
N PHE A 148 -8.87 -15.77 7.37
CA PHE A 148 -8.05 -15.13 6.33
C PHE A 148 -7.67 -16.09 5.22
N VAL A 149 -7.35 -15.53 4.06
CA VAL A 149 -6.93 -16.30 2.89
C VAL A 149 -5.47 -16.01 2.62
N CYS A 150 -4.63 -17.05 2.67
CA CYS A 150 -3.27 -17.00 2.19
C CYS A 150 -3.21 -17.45 0.73
N TYR A 151 -2.15 -17.07 0.02
CA TYR A 151 -1.86 -17.65 -1.28
C TYR A 151 -0.41 -18.12 -1.37
N THR A 152 -0.20 -19.08 -2.26
CA THR A 152 1.11 -19.51 -2.72
C THR A 152 1.23 -19.20 -4.20
N MET A 153 2.33 -18.57 -4.62
CA MET A 153 2.63 -18.44 -6.05
C MET A 153 3.15 -19.77 -6.59
N ASN A 154 2.34 -20.47 -7.38
CA ASN A 154 2.79 -21.59 -8.17
C ASN A 154 3.12 -21.07 -9.57
N TYR A 155 4.41 -20.98 -9.89
CA TYR A 155 4.81 -20.73 -11.28
C TYR A 155 4.58 -22.02 -12.07
N SER A 156 4.09 -21.88 -13.31
CA SER A 156 3.86 -23.05 -14.18
C SER A 156 5.15 -23.86 -14.28
N THR A 157 5.06 -25.17 -14.07
CA THR A 157 6.18 -26.12 -14.13
C THR A 157 6.96 -25.93 -15.43
N GLY A 158 8.16 -25.34 -15.33
CA GLY A 158 9.08 -25.12 -16.45
C GLY A 158 9.63 -23.69 -16.61
N GLN A 159 9.08 -22.68 -15.92
CA GLN A 159 9.70 -21.36 -15.84
C GLN A 159 10.56 -21.25 -14.58
N SER A 160 11.88 -21.08 -14.75
CA SER A 160 12.75 -20.69 -13.64
C SER A 160 12.28 -19.32 -13.11
N THR A 161 12.06 -19.22 -11.79
CA THR A 161 11.71 -17.97 -11.08
C THR A 161 12.81 -16.91 -11.16
N TYR A 162 13.98 -17.30 -11.65
CA TYR A 162 15.17 -16.48 -11.74
C TYR A 162 15.79 -16.60 -13.13
N ILE A 163 16.08 -15.45 -13.74
CA ILE A 163 16.73 -15.34 -15.05
C ILE A 163 18.08 -14.67 -14.82
N MET A 164 19.14 -15.26 -15.38
CA MET A 164 20.46 -14.64 -15.37
C MET A 164 20.60 -13.70 -16.57
N ILE A 165 21.03 -12.47 -16.29
CA ILE A 165 21.41 -11.49 -17.31
C ILE A 165 22.94 -11.40 -17.33
N ASN A 166 23.56 -11.80 -18.43
CA ASN A 166 25.02 -11.88 -18.54
C ASN A 166 25.70 -10.52 -18.80
N ASN A 167 24.95 -9.48 -19.18
CA ASN A 167 25.49 -8.15 -19.39
C ASN A 167 25.62 -7.42 -18.04
N GLY A 168 26.84 -7.38 -17.52
CA GLY A 168 27.14 -6.72 -16.23
C GLY A 168 26.91 -5.21 -16.27
N ASP A 169 26.40 -4.66 -15.16
CA ASP A 169 26.21 -3.24 -14.94
C ASP A 169 26.37 -2.91 -13.43
N THR A 170 26.34 -1.63 -13.06
CA THR A 170 26.27 -1.19 -11.66
C THR A 170 24.96 -1.67 -11.02
N TRP A 171 24.95 -1.91 -9.69
CA TRP A 171 23.74 -2.36 -8.99
C TRP A 171 22.52 -1.46 -9.26
N LYS A 172 22.72 -0.13 -9.26
CA LYS A 172 21.67 0.86 -9.53
C LYS A 172 21.07 0.67 -10.92
N ASN A 173 21.92 0.52 -11.94
CA ASN A 173 21.45 0.31 -13.31
C ASN A 173 20.82 -1.07 -13.49
N ALA A 174 21.34 -2.10 -12.81
CA ALA A 174 20.76 -3.44 -12.82
C ALA A 174 19.33 -3.46 -12.24
N VAL A 175 19.08 -2.75 -11.13
CA VAL A 175 17.72 -2.54 -10.59
C VAL A 175 16.83 -1.85 -11.62
N THR A 176 17.31 -0.75 -12.23
CA THR A 176 16.54 -0.04 -13.26
C THR A 176 16.20 -0.96 -14.43
N TYR A 177 17.18 -1.69 -14.96
CA TYR A 177 17.02 -2.64 -16.05
C TYR A 177 16.00 -3.74 -15.70
N CYS A 178 16.14 -4.37 -14.54
CA CYS A 178 15.21 -5.41 -14.10
C CYS A 178 13.80 -4.87 -13.90
N ARG A 179 13.62 -3.64 -13.43
CA ARG A 179 12.28 -3.02 -13.31
C ARG A 179 11.70 -2.57 -14.65
N THR A 180 12.54 -2.35 -15.66
CA THR A 180 12.10 -2.01 -17.01
C THR A 180 11.64 -3.24 -17.80
N TYR A 181 12.38 -4.35 -17.72
CA TYR A 181 12.17 -5.53 -18.57
C TYR A 181 11.63 -6.76 -17.83
N TYR A 182 11.69 -6.76 -16.50
CA TYR A 182 11.26 -7.85 -15.60
C TYR A 182 10.52 -7.26 -14.38
N THR A 183 10.42 -7.99 -13.26
CA THR A 183 9.79 -7.51 -12.03
C THR A 183 10.73 -6.62 -11.19
N ASP A 184 11.87 -7.17 -10.76
CA ASP A 184 12.94 -6.51 -10.00
C ASP A 184 14.18 -7.42 -9.97
N LEU A 185 15.27 -7.02 -9.31
CA LEU A 185 16.37 -7.93 -8.98
C LEU A 185 15.89 -9.10 -8.09
N ALA A 186 16.55 -10.25 -8.22
CA ALA A 186 16.19 -11.49 -7.53
C ALA A 186 16.12 -11.33 -6.00
N MET A 187 14.96 -11.63 -5.42
CA MET A 187 14.78 -11.72 -3.97
C MET A 187 15.05 -13.16 -3.52
N ILE A 188 15.86 -13.31 -2.46
CA ILE A 188 16.26 -14.61 -1.90
C ILE A 188 15.94 -14.57 -0.40
N GLU A 189 14.82 -15.18 -0.02
CA GLU A 189 14.26 -15.14 1.33
C GLU A 189 14.41 -16.47 2.08
N ASN A 190 14.75 -17.56 1.37
CA ASN A 190 14.94 -18.89 1.95
C ASN A 190 16.00 -19.73 1.25
N SER A 191 16.35 -20.86 1.86
CA SER A 191 17.38 -21.81 1.39
C SER A 191 17.03 -22.47 0.07
N GLU A 192 15.75 -22.71 -0.19
CA GLU A 192 15.26 -23.36 -1.41
C GLU A 192 15.48 -22.42 -2.61
N GLN A 193 15.09 -21.14 -2.47
CA GLN A 193 15.34 -20.10 -3.47
C GLN A 193 16.85 -19.92 -3.74
N ASN A 194 17.66 -19.91 -2.68
CA ASN A 194 19.11 -19.82 -2.81
C ASN A 194 19.70 -21.01 -3.59
N SER A 195 19.17 -22.21 -3.35
CA SER A 195 19.56 -23.43 -4.07
C SER A 195 19.18 -23.36 -5.55
N VAL A 196 17.98 -22.88 -5.88
CA VAL A 196 17.55 -22.69 -7.29
C VAL A 196 18.45 -21.72 -8.04
N ILE A 197 18.80 -20.58 -7.43
CA ILE A 197 19.69 -19.58 -8.06
C ILE A 197 21.09 -20.14 -8.29
N SER A 198 21.60 -20.96 -7.35
CA SER A 198 22.93 -21.57 -7.49
C SER A 198 23.06 -22.46 -8.74
N LEU A 199 21.95 -23.05 -9.20
CA LEU A 199 21.89 -23.88 -10.40
C LEU A 199 21.91 -23.07 -11.71
N LEU A 200 21.80 -21.73 -11.64
CA LEU A 200 21.92 -20.89 -12.83
C LEU A 200 23.36 -20.79 -13.33
N HIS A 201 24.35 -21.24 -12.55
CA HIS A 201 25.77 -21.27 -12.93
C HIS A 201 26.34 -19.91 -13.36
N ALA A 202 26.20 -18.88 -12.51
CA ALA A 202 26.83 -17.59 -12.76
C ALA A 202 28.35 -17.75 -12.84
N SER A 203 28.95 -17.27 -13.94
CA SER A 203 30.39 -17.33 -14.16
C SER A 203 31.16 -16.23 -13.39
N GLN A 204 30.44 -15.26 -12.80
CA GLN A 204 30.97 -14.11 -12.09
C GLN A 204 30.08 -13.71 -10.91
N TYR A 205 30.58 -12.79 -10.07
CA TYR A 205 29.77 -12.14 -9.04
C TYR A 205 28.54 -11.48 -9.66
N THR A 206 27.36 -11.78 -9.10
CA THR A 206 26.07 -11.36 -9.66
C THR A 206 25.29 -10.53 -8.64
N TRP A 207 24.68 -9.43 -9.08
CA TRP A 207 23.80 -8.61 -8.25
C TRP A 207 22.47 -9.33 -7.97
N PHE A 208 21.93 -9.13 -6.76
CA PHE A 208 20.59 -9.56 -6.38
C PHE A 208 19.90 -8.45 -5.58
N GLY A 209 18.62 -8.64 -5.27
CA GLY A 209 17.72 -7.61 -4.75
C GLY A 209 17.98 -7.19 -3.31
N LEU A 210 18.92 -7.81 -2.60
CA LEU A 210 19.26 -7.41 -1.24
C LEU A 210 20.06 -6.11 -1.26
N TYR A 211 19.51 -5.07 -0.66
CA TYR A 211 20.20 -3.81 -0.44
C TYR A 211 19.96 -3.29 0.96
N ARG A 212 20.93 -2.52 1.47
CA ARG A 212 20.80 -1.79 2.73
C ARG A 212 20.49 -0.35 2.39
N VAL A 213 19.44 0.22 3.00
CA VAL A 213 19.27 1.69 3.03
C VAL A 213 20.41 2.25 3.90
N PRO A 214 21.36 3.01 3.33
CA PRO A 214 22.63 3.28 4.00
C PRO A 214 22.49 4.24 5.20
N TRP A 215 21.44 5.07 5.25
CA TRP A 215 21.28 6.11 6.29
C TRP A 215 19.83 6.24 6.77
N LYS A 216 19.63 6.10 8.08
CA LYS A 216 18.35 6.33 8.77
C LYS A 216 18.49 7.49 9.76
N TRP A 217 17.43 8.27 9.91
CA TRP A 217 17.34 9.27 10.96
C TRP A 217 17.24 8.61 12.33
N SER A 218 17.82 9.25 13.36
CA SER A 218 17.82 8.73 14.74
C SER A 218 16.41 8.58 15.33
N ASP A 219 15.48 9.42 14.89
CA ASP A 219 14.05 9.38 15.24
C ASP A 219 13.25 8.36 14.43
N ARG A 220 13.90 7.63 13.50
CA ARG A 220 13.32 6.66 12.57
C ARG A 220 12.34 7.26 11.55
N SER A 221 12.33 8.58 11.37
CA SER A 221 11.54 9.22 10.33
C SER A 221 11.97 8.77 8.92
N SER A 222 11.03 8.84 7.98
CA SER A 222 11.21 8.39 6.59
C SER A 222 11.78 9.46 5.65
N SER A 223 12.20 10.62 6.17
CA SER A 223 12.71 11.72 5.35
C SER A 223 13.86 11.26 4.46
N SER A 224 13.76 11.56 3.16
CA SER A 224 14.76 11.26 2.13
C SER A 224 15.75 12.41 1.93
N PHE A 225 15.57 13.56 2.58
CA PHE A 225 16.46 14.71 2.44
C PHE A 225 17.86 14.37 2.93
N ARG A 226 18.87 14.61 2.10
CA ARG A 226 20.28 14.43 2.46
C ARG A 226 21.08 15.62 1.95
N ASN A 227 21.86 16.26 2.82
CA ASN A 227 22.75 17.36 2.46
C ASN A 227 24.23 16.95 2.54
N TRP A 228 24.56 15.81 1.94
CA TRP A 228 25.94 15.30 1.94
C TRP A 228 26.87 16.27 1.22
N GLN A 229 28.07 16.45 1.78
CA GLN A 229 29.15 17.11 1.06
C GLN A 229 29.52 16.28 -0.17
N THR A 230 29.89 16.94 -1.27
CA THR A 230 30.40 16.26 -2.46
C THR A 230 31.50 15.26 -2.11
N GLY A 231 31.34 14.00 -2.53
CA GLY A 231 32.27 12.91 -2.22
C GLY A 231 31.98 12.17 -0.91
N PHE A 232 30.89 12.50 -0.21
CA PHE A 232 30.39 11.80 0.98
C PHE A 232 28.96 11.28 0.73
N PRO A 233 28.50 10.26 1.46
CA PRO A 233 29.26 9.45 2.43
C PRO A 233 30.30 8.56 1.73
N ASN A 234 31.46 8.33 2.34
CA ASN A 234 32.55 7.57 1.71
C ASN A 234 33.09 6.38 2.53
N ASN A 235 32.65 6.25 3.78
CA ASN A 235 33.07 5.23 4.73
C ASN A 235 34.58 5.05 4.80
N ALA A 236 35.34 6.16 4.80
CA ALA A 236 36.79 6.17 4.62
C ALA A 236 37.57 5.31 5.64
N ASP A 237 37.06 5.15 6.86
CA ASP A 237 37.65 4.36 7.95
C ASP A 237 36.97 3.00 8.16
N THR A 238 36.04 2.61 7.29
CA THR A 238 35.19 1.40 7.40
C THR A 238 34.28 1.31 8.64
N VAL A 239 34.27 2.34 9.48
CA VAL A 239 33.47 2.42 10.71
C VAL A 239 32.63 3.71 10.82
N SER A 240 32.62 4.51 9.76
CA SER A 240 31.88 5.78 9.68
C SER A 240 30.39 5.56 9.39
N PHE A 241 29.66 5.17 10.44
CA PHE A 241 28.22 4.86 10.36
C PHE A 241 27.31 5.96 10.94
N CYS A 242 27.87 7.06 11.42
CA CYS A 242 27.12 8.22 11.93
C CYS A 242 27.33 9.44 11.03
N ALA A 243 26.38 10.36 11.00
CA ALA A 243 26.49 11.59 10.22
C ALA A 243 26.79 12.76 11.15
N ALA A 244 27.70 13.64 10.74
CA ALA A 244 27.94 14.92 11.40
C ALA A 244 27.84 16.06 10.39
N GLU A 245 27.28 17.18 10.84
CA GLU A 245 27.23 18.42 10.06
C GLU A 245 28.57 19.17 10.19
N THR A 246 29.03 19.71 9.07
CA THR A 246 30.20 20.58 8.98
C THR A 246 29.79 22.04 9.23
N PRO A 247 30.73 22.95 9.57
CA PRO A 247 30.42 24.38 9.70
C PRO A 247 29.76 25.02 8.47
N ASP A 248 29.95 24.43 7.28
CA ASP A 248 29.35 24.90 6.03
C ASP A 248 27.98 24.26 5.74
N HIS A 249 27.36 23.65 6.75
CA HIS A 249 26.03 22.99 6.70
C HIS A 249 25.93 21.74 5.82
N PHE A 250 27.05 21.22 5.32
CA PHE A 250 27.09 19.92 4.63
C PHE A 250 27.36 18.78 5.59
N TRP A 251 26.99 17.56 5.22
CA TRP A 251 27.16 16.37 6.06
C TRP A 251 28.35 15.52 5.62
N LYS A 252 29.00 14.89 6.59
CA LYS A 252 30.00 13.85 6.38
C LYS A 252 29.67 12.65 7.25
N ASP A 253 29.95 11.46 6.75
CA ASP A 253 29.95 10.27 7.60
C ASP A 253 31.18 10.27 8.50
N GLN A 254 30.99 9.83 9.73
CA GLN A 254 31.96 9.85 10.82
C GLN A 254 31.79 8.60 11.68
N SER A 255 32.85 8.21 12.38
CA SER A 255 32.78 7.20 13.44
C SER A 255 31.78 7.64 14.51
N CYS A 256 30.88 6.73 14.88
CA CYS A 256 29.91 6.95 15.94
C CYS A 256 30.54 7.12 17.33
N SER A 257 31.82 6.76 17.50
CA SER A 257 32.57 6.93 18.73
C SER A 257 33.15 8.34 18.91
N ASN A 258 33.11 9.18 17.87
CA ASN A 258 33.59 10.55 17.95
C ASN A 258 32.64 11.39 18.83
N THR A 259 33.23 12.27 19.65
CA THR A 259 32.47 13.21 20.49
C THR A 259 32.31 14.54 19.77
N TYR A 260 31.06 14.94 19.51
CA TYR A 260 30.70 16.23 18.91
C TYR A 260 29.64 16.97 19.74
N PRO A 261 29.55 18.30 19.64
CA PRO A 261 28.33 19.02 19.98
C PRO A 261 27.14 18.49 19.15
N PHE A 262 25.94 18.53 19.72
CA PHE A 262 24.74 17.96 19.09
C PHE A 262 23.52 18.86 19.24
N TRP A 263 22.59 18.76 18.28
CA TRP A 263 21.29 19.40 18.33
C TRP A 263 20.21 18.37 18.66
N CYS A 264 19.24 18.79 19.47
CA CYS A 264 18.03 18.01 19.73
C CYS A 264 16.83 18.71 19.07
N HIS A 265 15.95 17.93 18.45
CA HIS A 265 14.66 18.43 17.99
C HIS A 265 13.56 18.08 19.01
N ARG A 266 12.59 18.97 19.17
CA ARG A 266 11.38 18.72 19.97
C ARG A 266 10.20 18.60 19.02
N ALA A 267 9.53 17.45 19.03
CA ALA A 267 8.27 17.30 18.32
C ALA A 267 7.22 18.21 18.98
N LEU A 268 6.72 19.21 18.26
CA LEU A 268 5.53 19.94 18.66
C LEU A 268 4.34 19.02 18.39
N ILE A 269 3.85 18.34 19.43
CA ILE A 269 2.58 17.63 19.35
C ILE A 269 1.49 18.70 19.24
N LEU A 270 1.04 19.00 18.02
CA LEU A 270 -0.15 19.79 17.79
C LEU A 270 -1.34 18.97 18.30
N SER A 271 -1.80 19.25 19.52
CA SER A 271 -3.02 18.66 20.06
C SER A 271 -4.22 19.20 19.27
N MET A 272 -4.65 18.46 18.26
CA MET A 272 -5.88 18.74 17.53
C MET A 272 -7.07 18.29 18.37
N THR A 273 -7.67 19.22 19.10
CA THR A 273 -8.91 18.96 19.85
C THR A 273 -10.11 19.18 18.94
N THR A 274 -10.84 18.12 18.60
CA THR A 274 -12.11 18.25 17.85
C THR A 274 -13.24 18.57 18.82
N VAL A 275 -13.89 19.71 18.65
CA VAL A 275 -15.09 20.09 19.41
C VAL A 275 -16.31 19.96 18.49
N ARG A 276 -17.33 19.22 18.94
CA ARG A 276 -18.63 19.17 18.25
C ARG A 276 -19.52 20.26 18.83
N MET A 277 -20.01 21.15 17.98
CA MET A 277 -20.90 22.25 18.36
C MET A 277 -22.24 22.10 17.63
N LYS A 278 -23.34 22.38 18.33
CA LYS A 278 -24.65 22.54 17.71
C LYS A 278 -24.93 24.04 17.66
N ILE A 279 -25.14 24.57 16.47
CA ILE A 279 -25.35 26.01 16.25
C ILE A 279 -26.81 26.20 15.86
N GLN A 280 -27.49 27.07 16.60
CA GLN A 280 -28.85 27.50 16.27
C GLN A 280 -28.75 28.90 15.68
N THR A 281 -29.12 29.05 14.41
CA THR A 281 -29.06 30.32 13.70
C THR A 281 -30.06 30.32 12.55
N ASP A 282 -30.55 31.49 12.19
CA ASP A 282 -31.38 31.72 11.00
C ASP A 282 -30.50 31.95 9.74
N ALA A 283 -29.19 32.09 9.93
CA ALA A 283 -28.24 32.29 8.83
C ALA A 283 -28.01 31.00 8.03
N ASP A 284 -27.81 31.14 6.73
CA ASP A 284 -27.46 30.02 5.85
C ASP A 284 -25.98 29.67 6.01
N LEU A 285 -25.71 28.60 6.77
CA LEU A 285 -24.34 28.15 7.03
C LEU A 285 -23.71 27.39 5.84
N SER A 286 -24.48 27.14 4.77
CA SER A 286 -23.96 26.58 3.52
C SER A 286 -23.30 27.65 2.63
N ASP A 287 -23.55 28.94 2.90
CA ASP A 287 -22.87 30.06 2.25
C ASP A 287 -21.42 30.18 2.76
N PRO A 288 -20.40 30.12 1.89
CA PRO A 288 -19.00 30.18 2.30
C PRO A 288 -18.62 31.45 3.07
N ALA A 289 -19.20 32.60 2.71
CA ALA A 289 -18.87 33.87 3.38
C ALA A 289 -19.42 33.90 4.81
N THR A 290 -20.66 33.43 5.00
CA THR A 290 -21.28 33.29 6.32
C THR A 290 -20.52 32.29 7.19
N ASN A 291 -20.08 31.19 6.59
CA ASN A 291 -19.32 30.13 7.25
C ASN A 291 -17.92 30.58 7.69
N ASP A 292 -17.21 31.31 6.84
CA ASP A 292 -15.90 31.90 7.15
C ASP A 292 -16.02 32.94 8.26
N GLN A 293 -17.06 33.79 8.21
CA GLN A 293 -17.32 34.78 9.25
C GLN A 293 -17.60 34.12 10.61
N LEU A 294 -18.35 33.02 10.63
CA LEU A 294 -18.61 32.23 11.82
C LEU A 294 -17.31 31.62 12.39
N LEU A 295 -16.45 31.05 11.55
CA LEU A 295 -15.18 30.48 11.98
C LEU A 295 -14.25 31.55 12.58
N GLN A 296 -14.21 32.75 11.99
CA GLN A 296 -13.49 33.90 12.52
C GLN A 296 -14.00 34.34 13.89
N GLN A 297 -15.32 34.42 14.08
CA GLN A 297 -15.91 34.79 15.37
C GLN A 297 -15.60 33.77 16.46
N ILE A 298 -15.69 32.48 16.15
CA ILE A 298 -15.31 31.39 17.08
C ILE A 298 -13.81 31.51 17.41
N GLY A 299 -12.97 31.81 16.42
CA GLY A 299 -11.54 32.09 16.60
C GLY A 299 -11.26 33.20 17.61
N LEU A 300 -11.93 34.34 17.45
CA LEU A 300 -11.78 35.49 18.34
C LEU A 300 -12.24 35.17 19.77
N LEU A 301 -13.33 34.40 19.94
CA LEU A 301 -13.81 33.99 21.26
C LEU A 301 -12.82 33.04 21.95
N LEU A 302 -12.28 32.06 21.22
CA LEU A 302 -11.33 31.10 21.77
C LEU A 302 -9.98 31.75 22.11
N GLN A 303 -9.50 32.69 21.29
CA GLN A 303 -8.29 33.46 21.59
C GLN A 303 -8.46 34.33 22.85
N LYS A 304 -9.68 34.81 23.14
CA LYS A 304 -9.97 35.52 24.39
C LYS A 304 -10.03 34.59 25.59
N ALA A 305 -10.53 33.36 25.41
CA ALA A 305 -10.70 32.39 26.49
C ALA A 305 -9.40 31.63 26.83
N PHE A 306 -8.48 31.47 25.87
CA PHE A 306 -7.26 30.68 26.02
C PHE A 306 -6.04 31.47 25.51
N ALA A 307 -4.95 31.47 26.28
CA ALA A 307 -3.70 32.10 25.85
C ALA A 307 -2.96 31.21 24.84
N GLY A 308 -2.95 31.62 23.56
CA GLY A 308 -2.16 30.96 22.51
C GLY A 308 -2.62 31.29 21.08
N ASN A 309 -1.75 31.03 20.09
CA ASN A 309 -2.12 31.07 18.68
C ASN A 309 -2.98 29.84 18.35
N ILE A 310 -4.30 30.02 18.31
CA ILE A 310 -5.26 29.00 17.93
C ILE A 310 -5.51 29.09 16.42
N GLN A 311 -5.20 28.02 15.70
CA GLN A 311 -5.65 27.82 14.33
C GLN A 311 -6.90 26.94 14.34
N LEU A 312 -7.95 27.38 13.63
CA LEU A 312 -9.22 26.67 13.53
C LEU A 312 -9.49 26.30 12.08
N GLY A 313 -10.19 25.17 11.90
CA GLY A 313 -10.71 24.73 10.63
C GLY A 313 -11.91 23.82 10.83
N TRP A 314 -12.85 23.85 9.90
CA TRP A 314 -13.97 22.92 9.92
C TRP A 314 -13.49 21.52 9.51
N LYS A 315 -13.65 20.53 10.40
CA LYS A 315 -13.49 19.12 10.03
C LYS A 315 -14.64 18.64 9.14
N ILE A 316 -15.83 19.17 9.37
CA ILE A 316 -17.02 18.98 8.52
C ILE A 316 -17.66 20.35 8.38
N GLN A 317 -17.94 20.76 7.14
CA GLN A 317 -18.63 22.01 6.85
C GLN A 317 -20.01 22.00 7.51
N PRO A 318 -20.46 23.04 8.21
CA PRO A 318 -21.84 23.18 8.69
C PRO A 318 -22.91 22.95 7.60
N TRP A 319 -23.96 22.20 7.91
CA TRP A 319 -25.16 22.06 7.08
C TRP A 319 -26.42 22.18 7.92
N LYS A 320 -27.54 22.55 7.28
CA LYS A 320 -28.84 22.65 7.93
C LYS A 320 -29.37 21.26 8.25
N LEU A 321 -29.75 21.03 9.50
CA LEU A 321 -30.53 19.84 9.87
C LEU A 321 -31.97 20.06 9.38
N GLU A 322 -32.47 19.18 8.51
CA GLU A 322 -33.88 19.20 8.11
C GLU A 322 -34.76 18.89 9.33
N GLU A 323 -35.77 19.73 9.59
CA GLU A 323 -36.73 19.45 10.64
C GLU A 323 -37.58 18.23 10.25
N PRO A 324 -37.86 17.30 11.18
CA PRO A 324 -38.75 16.18 10.89
C PRO A 324 -40.13 16.72 10.52
N SER A 325 -40.59 16.38 9.32
CA SER A 325 -41.87 16.81 8.76
C SER A 325 -43.01 16.51 9.73
N THR A 326 -43.64 17.54 10.27
CA THR A 326 -44.92 17.40 10.98
C THR A 326 -45.99 17.07 9.96
N GLY A 327 -46.23 15.78 9.74
CA GLY A 327 -47.36 15.31 8.94
C GLY A 327 -48.67 15.70 9.61
N SER A 328 -49.42 16.60 9.00
CA SER A 328 -50.83 16.82 9.33
C SER A 328 -51.64 15.66 8.75
N TYR A 329 -52.24 14.86 9.62
CA TYR A 329 -53.30 13.94 9.21
C TYR A 329 -54.58 14.76 9.03
N VAL A 330 -55.00 14.97 7.78
CA VAL A 330 -56.36 15.44 7.47
C VAL A 330 -57.25 14.20 7.44
N CYS A 331 -58.15 14.08 8.41
CA CYS A 331 -59.26 13.12 8.34
C CYS A 331 -60.33 13.70 7.40
N ASN A 332 -60.74 12.93 6.39
CA ASN A 332 -62.03 13.05 5.72
C ASN A 332 -62.90 11.85 6.08
#